data_AF-A0A9N9AUX1-F1
#
_entry.id   AF-A0A9N9AUX1-F1
#
_cell.length_a   1.000
_cell.length_b   1.000
_cell.length_c   1.000
_cell.angle_alpha   90.00
_cell.angle_beta   90.00
_cell.angle_gamma   90.00
#
_symmetry.space_group_name_H-M   'P 1'
#
loop_
_entity.id
_entity.type
_entity.pdbx_description
1 polymer ?
#
loop_
_entity_poly.entity_id
_entity_poly.type
_entity_poly.pdbx_seq_one_letter_code
_entity_poly.pdbx_strand_id
1 'polypeptide(L)'
;MGIFPGGSVDAQKQLGATHAAGLHEYAARVDNSLPESQIPFDVSKNLQNWDCPDAIDFPQFLSTINHIHQTGTIPSDHDSKESQNITQHVPLNDDRLLVDLKQKMSNVIDRSGEEWVFALVDGFMLYWNMDVVNMLDVKLFVKAEYHVLKRRREERARYVTIEGYWEDPPGYFDDIVYPNYVKFHEHLYTGERGLTFNDLIVLESEVQPVDDHIVTAIDEILNIIDKTNK
;
A
#
# COMPACT_ATOMS: atom_id res chain seq x y z
N MET A 1 -8.64 -13.04 -8.72
CA MET A 1 -7.44 -12.22 -8.48
C MET A 1 -7.67 -11.43 -7.21
N GLY A 2 -6.65 -11.23 -6.37
CA GLY A 2 -6.79 -10.46 -5.13
C GLY A 2 -5.73 -9.38 -5.10
N ILE A 3 -6.14 -8.12 -5.10
CA ILE A 3 -5.25 -6.96 -4.99
C ILE A 3 -5.32 -6.32 -3.58
N PHE A 4 -4.17 -6.04 -2.93
CA PHE A 4 -4.02 -5.54 -1.53
C PHE A 4 -3.00 -4.39 -1.40
N PRO A 5 -2.87 -3.67 -0.26
CA PRO A 5 -3.56 -2.45 0.11
C PRO A 5 -2.82 -1.11 -0.06
N GLY A 6 -3.58 -0.01 -0.01
CA GLY A 6 -3.09 1.34 0.24
C GLY A 6 -3.12 1.74 1.72
N GLY A 7 -2.79 2.99 2.05
CA GLY A 7 -2.87 3.47 3.45
C GLY A 7 -2.17 4.81 3.68
N SER A 8 -1.95 5.22 4.93
CA SER A 8 -1.22 6.44 5.28
C SER A 8 0.28 6.34 4.99
N VAL A 9 0.90 7.39 4.42
CA VAL A 9 2.37 7.53 4.30
C VAL A 9 3.04 7.06 5.60
N ASP A 10 3.98 6.11 5.51
CA ASP A 10 4.78 5.57 6.64
C ASP A 10 4.03 4.83 7.79
N ALA A 11 2.75 4.50 7.63
CA ALA A 11 2.01 3.68 8.58
C ALA A 11 2.24 2.18 8.34
N GLN A 12 3.41 1.62 8.68
CA GLN A 12 3.74 0.17 8.64
C GLN A 12 3.35 -0.63 7.37
N LYS A 13 2.92 0.04 6.28
CA LYS A 13 2.38 -0.59 5.08
C LYS A 13 3.34 -1.57 4.47
N GLN A 14 4.59 -1.15 4.43
CA GLN A 14 5.69 -1.91 3.88
C GLN A 14 5.88 -3.26 4.58
N LEU A 15 5.55 -3.35 5.87
CA LEU A 15 5.76 -4.55 6.68
C LEU A 15 4.69 -5.61 6.44
N GLY A 16 3.41 -5.22 6.51
CA GLY A 16 2.30 -6.13 6.18
C GLY A 16 2.43 -6.62 4.74
N ALA A 17 2.81 -5.72 3.84
CA ALA A 17 3.04 -6.03 2.44
C ALA A 17 4.21 -7.02 2.21
N THR A 18 5.36 -6.87 2.87
CA THR A 18 6.51 -7.79 2.69
C THR A 18 6.22 -9.18 3.25
N HIS A 19 5.54 -9.26 4.41
CA HIS A 19 5.16 -10.55 4.98
C HIS A 19 4.10 -11.25 4.12
N ALA A 20 3.09 -10.51 3.64
CA ALA A 20 2.08 -11.05 2.71
C ALA A 20 2.71 -11.53 1.39
N ALA A 21 3.67 -10.77 0.84
CA ALA A 21 4.42 -11.18 -0.34
C ALA A 21 5.24 -12.47 -0.11
N GLY A 22 5.71 -12.70 1.13
CA GLY A 22 6.37 -13.94 1.50
C GLY A 22 5.45 -15.16 1.63
N LEU A 23 4.12 -14.98 1.60
CA LEU A 23 3.12 -16.06 1.73
C LEU A 23 2.77 -16.75 0.41
N HIS A 24 3.02 -16.13 -0.75
CA HIS A 24 2.76 -16.73 -2.06
C HIS A 24 3.83 -16.35 -3.09
N GLU A 25 4.11 -17.24 -4.04
CA GLU A 25 5.25 -17.15 -4.98
C GLU A 25 5.18 -15.95 -5.94
N TYR A 26 4.01 -15.34 -6.08
CA TYR A 26 3.76 -14.18 -6.93
C TYR A 26 3.12 -13.07 -6.10
N ALA A 27 3.91 -12.06 -5.74
CA ALA A 27 3.43 -10.82 -5.17
C ALA A 27 4.13 -9.65 -5.87
N ALA A 28 3.37 -8.92 -6.68
CA ALA A 28 3.81 -7.73 -7.40
C ALA A 28 3.52 -6.48 -6.58
N ARG A 29 4.53 -5.63 -6.30
CA ARG A 29 4.38 -4.30 -5.69
C ARG A 29 4.26 -3.23 -6.78
N VAL A 30 3.24 -2.38 -6.69
CA VAL A 30 2.96 -1.31 -7.66
C VAL A 30 2.97 0.05 -6.96
N ASP A 31 3.93 0.93 -7.29
CA ASP A 31 4.29 2.16 -6.57
C ASP A 31 4.77 3.29 -7.52
N ASN A 32 4.01 3.58 -8.58
CA ASN A 32 4.42 4.52 -9.64
C ASN A 32 4.36 6.00 -9.23
N SER A 33 5.48 6.53 -8.73
CA SER A 33 5.71 7.98 -8.57
C SER A 33 6.27 8.59 -9.86
N LEU A 34 6.03 9.89 -10.07
CA LEU A 34 6.66 10.63 -11.18
C LEU A 34 8.17 10.83 -10.97
N PRO A 35 8.93 11.11 -12.04
CA PRO A 35 10.33 11.57 -11.93
C PRO A 35 10.43 12.87 -11.12
N GLU A 36 11.56 13.07 -10.43
CA GLU A 36 11.79 14.24 -9.56
C GLU A 36 11.61 15.57 -10.30
N SER A 37 12.06 15.63 -11.55
CA SER A 37 11.87 16.78 -12.46
C SER A 37 10.41 17.14 -12.77
N GLN A 38 9.47 16.23 -12.51
CA GLN A 38 8.03 16.41 -12.76
C GLN A 38 7.22 16.54 -11.46
N ILE A 39 7.86 16.43 -10.30
CA ILE A 39 7.17 16.56 -9.02
C ILE A 39 6.64 17.99 -8.85
N PRO A 40 5.35 18.16 -8.49
CA PRO A 40 4.76 19.47 -8.28
C PRO A 40 5.54 20.28 -7.24
N PHE A 41 5.55 21.61 -7.40
CA PHE A 41 6.21 22.51 -6.46
C PHE A 41 5.16 23.36 -5.73
N ASP A 42 5.15 23.30 -4.41
CA ASP A 42 4.33 24.19 -3.58
C ASP A 42 5.02 25.56 -3.47
N VAL A 43 4.50 26.52 -4.23
CA VAL A 43 5.04 27.90 -4.26
C VAL A 43 4.91 28.62 -2.92
N SER A 44 3.88 28.29 -2.13
CA SER A 44 3.63 28.95 -0.84
C SER A 44 4.61 28.50 0.24
N LYS A 45 5.01 27.23 0.19
CA LYS A 45 5.99 26.62 1.10
C LYS A 45 7.41 26.66 0.55
N ASN A 46 7.58 26.90 -0.75
CA ASN A 46 8.83 26.81 -1.48
C ASN A 46 9.47 25.40 -1.34
N LEU A 47 8.66 24.35 -1.50
CA LEU A 47 9.05 22.95 -1.35
C LEU A 47 8.45 22.10 -2.49
N GLN A 48 9.14 21.04 -2.92
CA GLN A 48 8.54 20.01 -3.76
C GLN A 48 7.44 19.28 -2.99
N ASN A 49 6.33 18.97 -3.66
CA ASN A 49 5.19 18.29 -3.07
C ASN A 49 5.10 16.85 -3.60
N TRP A 50 5.83 15.96 -2.94
CA TRP A 50 5.78 14.52 -3.23
C TRP A 50 4.48 13.88 -2.74
N ASP A 51 3.82 14.47 -1.75
CA ASP A 51 2.67 13.90 -1.06
C ASP A 51 1.34 14.36 -1.65
N CYS A 52 1.18 14.34 -2.97
CA CYS A 52 -0.06 14.74 -3.63
C CYS A 52 -0.42 13.83 -4.82
N PRO A 53 -1.69 13.82 -5.25
CA PRO A 53 -2.11 13.06 -6.43
C PRO A 53 -1.34 13.40 -7.70
N ASP A 54 -0.96 14.66 -7.86
CA ASP A 54 -0.23 15.14 -9.05
C ASP A 54 1.24 14.66 -9.07
N ALA A 55 1.74 14.05 -7.98
CA ALA A 55 3.05 13.41 -7.92
C ALA A 55 3.02 11.92 -8.34
N ILE A 56 1.84 11.38 -8.63
CA ILE A 56 1.62 9.96 -8.94
C ILE A 56 1.30 9.79 -10.42
N ASP A 57 1.98 8.84 -11.08
CA ASP A 57 1.65 8.47 -12.46
C ASP A 57 0.47 7.48 -12.49
N PHE A 58 -0.73 7.98 -12.23
CA PHE A 58 -1.95 7.16 -12.26
C PHE A 58 -2.19 6.44 -13.60
N PRO A 59 -1.94 7.04 -14.78
CA PRO A 59 -2.03 6.33 -16.04
C PRO A 59 -1.14 5.08 -16.09
N GLN A 60 0.14 5.20 -15.71
CA GLN A 60 1.04 4.05 -15.64
C GLN A 60 0.60 3.05 -14.56
N PHE A 61 0.14 3.53 -13.40
CA PHE A 61 -0.36 2.72 -12.31
C PHE A 61 -1.54 1.82 -12.74
N LEU A 62 -2.55 2.42 -13.40
CA LEU A 62 -3.71 1.72 -13.94
C LEU A 62 -3.34 0.75 -15.05
N SER A 63 -2.40 1.14 -15.92
CA SER A 63 -1.86 0.27 -16.97
C SER A 63 -1.20 -0.99 -16.37
N THR A 64 -0.40 -0.81 -15.32
CA THR A 64 0.24 -1.91 -14.59
C THR A 64 -0.78 -2.86 -13.97
N ILE A 65 -1.78 -2.34 -13.25
CA ILE A 65 -2.82 -3.19 -12.64
C ILE A 65 -3.62 -3.94 -13.71
N ASN A 66 -4.02 -3.24 -14.77
CA ASN A 66 -4.75 -3.86 -15.87
C ASN A 66 -3.93 -4.93 -16.58
N HIS A 67 -2.61 -4.76 -16.72
CA HIS A 67 -1.74 -5.81 -17.23
C HIS A 67 -1.80 -7.06 -16.32
N ILE A 68 -1.65 -6.90 -15.00
CA ILE A 68 -1.70 -8.03 -14.07
C ILE A 68 -3.09 -8.71 -14.12
N HIS A 69 -4.19 -7.95 -14.25
CA HIS A 69 -5.53 -8.51 -14.46
C HIS A 69 -5.62 -9.39 -15.71
N GLN A 70 -4.94 -9.00 -16.79
CA GLN A 70 -5.01 -9.69 -18.08
C GLN A 70 -4.06 -10.89 -18.18
N THR A 71 -2.88 -10.80 -17.56
CA THR A 71 -1.78 -11.75 -17.77
C THR A 71 -1.45 -12.58 -16.55
N GLY A 72 -1.87 -12.15 -15.35
CA GLY A 72 -1.46 -12.74 -14.09
C GLY A 72 0.00 -12.43 -13.71
N THR A 73 0.69 -11.59 -14.47
CA THR A 73 2.11 -11.25 -14.25
C THR A 73 2.30 -9.75 -14.11
N ILE A 74 3.38 -9.33 -13.44
CA ILE A 74 3.80 -7.93 -13.45
C ILE A 74 4.44 -7.58 -14.81
N PRO A 75 4.26 -6.36 -15.35
CA PRO A 75 5.01 -5.94 -16.53
C PRO A 75 6.52 -6.13 -16.33
N SER A 76 7.21 -6.66 -17.34
CA SER A 76 8.65 -6.99 -17.23
C SER A 76 9.56 -5.78 -17.05
N ASP A 77 9.07 -4.61 -17.41
CA ASP A 77 9.73 -3.30 -17.29
C ASP A 77 9.32 -2.54 -16.02
N HIS A 78 8.47 -3.13 -15.17
CA HIS A 78 8.11 -2.54 -13.88
C HIS A 78 9.27 -2.66 -12.89
N ASP A 79 9.71 -1.53 -12.35
CA ASP A 79 10.76 -1.44 -11.33
C ASP A 79 10.24 -0.67 -10.10
N SER A 80 9.99 -1.37 -9.01
CA SER A 80 9.49 -0.77 -7.76
C SER A 80 10.63 -0.08 -7.02
N LYS A 81 10.50 1.24 -6.84
CA LYS A 81 11.47 2.04 -6.07
C LYS A 81 11.30 1.86 -4.57
N GLU A 82 10.08 1.60 -4.09
CA GLU A 82 9.81 1.34 -2.67
C GLU A 82 10.53 0.08 -2.19
N SER A 83 10.72 -0.92 -3.06
CA SER A 83 11.49 -2.13 -2.74
C SER A 83 12.99 -1.86 -2.48
N GLN A 84 13.49 -0.72 -2.95
CA GLN A 84 14.89 -0.30 -2.84
C GLN A 84 15.13 0.59 -1.60
N ASN A 85 14.05 1.02 -0.92
CA ASN A 85 14.15 1.80 0.31
C ASN A 85 14.66 0.93 1.48
N ILE A 86 15.44 1.55 2.38
CA ILE A 86 15.86 0.87 3.61
C ILE A 86 14.63 0.74 4.51
N THR A 87 14.28 -0.49 4.83
CA THR A 87 13.14 -0.80 5.70
C THR A 87 13.65 -1.23 7.07
N GLN A 88 12.97 -0.82 8.13
CA GLN A 88 13.21 -1.41 9.45
C GLN A 88 12.51 -2.77 9.48
N HIS A 89 13.23 -3.83 9.82
CA HIS A 89 12.63 -5.15 10.03
C HIS A 89 11.77 -5.12 11.29
N VAL A 90 10.44 -5.28 11.16
CA VAL A 90 9.56 -5.51 12.31
C VAL A 90 9.41 -7.01 12.49
N PRO A 91 9.95 -7.58 13.59
CA PRO A 91 9.79 -9.00 13.86
C PRO A 91 8.32 -9.30 14.14
N LEU A 92 7.88 -10.47 13.68
CA LEU A 92 6.63 -11.06 14.12
C LEU A 92 6.77 -11.50 15.58
N ASN A 93 5.68 -11.50 16.32
CA ASN A 93 5.68 -12.01 17.69
C ASN A 93 5.64 -13.55 17.71
N ASP A 94 5.03 -14.16 16.69
CA ASP A 94 4.97 -15.61 16.51
C ASP A 94 5.72 -16.07 15.25
N ASP A 95 6.85 -16.76 15.45
CA ASP A 95 7.68 -17.33 14.38
C ASP A 95 6.94 -18.37 13.51
N ARG A 96 5.85 -18.96 14.02
CA ARG A 96 5.04 -19.94 13.27
C ARG A 96 3.94 -19.32 12.44
N LEU A 97 3.60 -18.05 12.69
CA LEU A 97 2.46 -17.38 12.07
C LEU A 97 2.45 -17.53 10.54
N LEU A 98 3.59 -17.25 9.88
CA LEU A 98 3.67 -17.34 8.42
C LEU A 98 3.55 -18.78 7.91
N VAL A 99 4.05 -19.76 8.66
CA VAL A 99 3.94 -21.18 8.29
C VAL A 99 2.48 -21.61 8.35
N ASP A 100 1.78 -21.24 9.43
CA ASP A 100 0.39 -21.60 9.64
C ASP A 100 -0.53 -20.91 8.62
N LEU A 101 -0.28 -19.62 8.33
CA LEU A 101 -1.01 -18.87 7.30
C LEU A 101 -0.77 -19.43 5.89
N LYS A 102 0.47 -19.79 5.55
CA LYS A 102 0.77 -20.47 4.27
C LYS A 102 -0.01 -21.77 4.12
N GLN A 103 -0.01 -22.59 5.17
CA GLN A 103 -0.74 -23.86 5.15
C GLN A 103 -2.25 -23.63 5.01
N LYS A 104 -2.79 -22.63 5.72
CA LYS A 104 -4.21 -22.24 5.62
C LYS A 104 -4.57 -21.79 4.21
N MET A 105 -3.75 -20.93 3.59
CA MET A 105 -3.95 -20.46 2.22
C MET A 105 -3.87 -21.59 1.20
N SER A 106 -2.84 -22.44 1.26
CA SER A 106 -2.69 -23.59 0.36
C SER A 106 -3.92 -24.48 0.40
N ASN A 107 -4.40 -24.82 1.60
CA ASN A 107 -5.56 -25.69 1.75
C ASN A 107 -6.84 -25.10 1.10
N VAL A 108 -7.03 -23.78 1.15
CA VAL A 108 -8.20 -23.11 0.57
C VAL A 108 -8.07 -22.98 -0.96
N ILE A 109 -6.88 -22.64 -1.45
CA ILE A 109 -6.57 -22.57 -2.89
C ILE A 109 -6.72 -23.96 -3.53
N ASP A 110 -6.13 -25.00 -2.93
CA ASP A 110 -6.22 -26.38 -3.43
C ASP A 110 -7.67 -26.86 -3.51
N ARG A 111 -8.50 -26.42 -2.58
CA ARG A 111 -9.94 -26.72 -2.54
C ARG A 111 -10.75 -25.96 -3.57
N SER A 112 -10.33 -24.76 -3.98
CA SER A 112 -11.03 -24.00 -5.02
C SER A 112 -10.92 -24.68 -6.38
N GLY A 113 -9.86 -25.46 -6.62
CA GLY A 113 -9.61 -26.11 -7.90
C GLY A 113 -9.27 -25.12 -9.03
N GLU A 114 -8.91 -23.88 -8.66
CA GLU A 114 -8.57 -22.79 -9.57
C GLU A 114 -7.15 -22.30 -9.29
N GLU A 115 -6.51 -21.72 -10.30
CA GLU A 115 -5.25 -21.04 -10.13
C GLU A 115 -5.49 -19.60 -9.66
N TRP A 116 -4.87 -19.23 -8.54
CA TRP A 116 -5.00 -17.89 -7.97
C TRP A 116 -3.72 -17.08 -8.15
N VAL A 117 -3.88 -15.88 -8.71
CA VAL A 117 -2.85 -14.85 -8.71
C VAL A 117 -3.22 -13.78 -7.68
N PHE A 118 -2.27 -13.47 -6.82
CA PHE A 118 -2.36 -12.39 -5.83
C PHE A 118 -1.44 -11.24 -6.24
N ALA A 119 -1.92 -10.01 -6.16
CA ALA A 119 -1.11 -8.83 -6.39
C ALA A 119 -1.21 -7.89 -5.18
N LEU A 120 -0.15 -7.14 -4.93
CA LEU A 120 -0.05 -6.31 -3.74
C LEU A 120 0.27 -4.88 -4.16
N VAL A 121 -0.78 -4.14 -4.50
CA VAL A 121 -0.74 -2.73 -4.84
C VAL A 121 -0.62 -1.89 -3.57
N ASP A 122 0.60 -1.42 -3.30
CA ASP A 122 0.95 -0.57 -2.16
C ASP A 122 1.09 0.89 -2.59
N GLY A 123 0.37 1.79 -1.92
CA GLY A 123 0.49 3.22 -2.19
C GLY A 123 -0.20 4.10 -1.17
N PHE A 124 0.26 5.33 -1.05
CA PHE A 124 -0.32 6.30 -0.12
C PHE A 124 -1.44 7.16 -0.69
N MET A 125 -1.66 7.08 -2.02
CA MET A 125 -2.71 7.83 -2.74
C MET A 125 -3.70 6.92 -3.49
N LEU A 126 -3.73 5.62 -3.20
CA LEU A 126 -4.58 4.68 -3.95
C LEU A 126 -6.06 5.07 -3.91
N TYR A 127 -6.55 5.42 -2.72
CA TYR A 127 -7.96 5.75 -2.48
C TYR A 127 -8.35 7.16 -2.95
N TRP A 128 -7.40 7.90 -3.53
CA TRP A 128 -7.70 9.15 -4.23
C TRP A 128 -8.13 8.91 -5.69
N ASN A 129 -7.71 7.84 -6.35
CA ASN A 129 -8.12 7.59 -7.72
C ASN A 129 -9.18 6.48 -7.76
N MET A 130 -10.43 6.82 -8.07
CA MET A 130 -11.53 5.85 -8.05
C MET A 130 -11.39 4.77 -9.11
N ASP A 131 -10.68 5.02 -10.21
CA ASP A 131 -10.38 3.97 -11.20
C ASP A 131 -9.44 2.92 -10.58
N VAL A 132 -8.46 3.35 -9.77
CA VAL A 132 -7.60 2.43 -9.01
C VAL A 132 -8.46 1.66 -8.01
N VAL A 133 -9.30 2.35 -7.22
CA VAL A 133 -10.18 1.72 -6.22
C VAL A 133 -11.06 0.63 -6.84
N ASN A 134 -11.60 0.88 -8.03
CA ASN A 134 -12.47 -0.07 -8.74
C ASN A 134 -11.73 -1.31 -9.26
N MET A 135 -10.40 -1.26 -9.35
CA MET A 135 -9.57 -2.42 -9.70
C MET A 135 -9.15 -3.26 -8.48
N LEU A 136 -9.43 -2.82 -7.24
CA LEU A 136 -9.01 -3.53 -6.02
C LEU A 136 -10.10 -4.46 -5.49
N ASP A 137 -9.77 -5.72 -5.26
CA ASP A 137 -10.69 -6.68 -4.61
C ASP A 137 -10.79 -6.47 -3.10
N VAL A 138 -9.64 -6.22 -2.44
CA VAL A 138 -9.56 -5.97 -1.00
C VAL A 138 -8.89 -4.64 -0.73
N LYS A 139 -9.47 -3.87 0.18
CA LYS A 139 -9.04 -2.50 0.45
C LYS A 139 -8.69 -2.38 1.93
N LEU A 140 -7.41 -2.53 2.26
CA LEU A 140 -6.92 -2.28 3.62
C LEU A 140 -6.45 -0.83 3.72
N PHE A 141 -6.60 -0.20 4.88
CA PHE A 141 -6.07 1.13 5.14
C PHE A 141 -5.30 1.12 6.45
N VAL A 142 -3.99 1.31 6.39
CA VAL A 142 -3.20 1.42 7.63
C VAL A 142 -3.24 2.85 8.15
N LYS A 143 -3.72 3.00 9.39
CA LYS A 143 -3.86 4.27 10.11
C LYS A 143 -2.89 4.31 11.28
N ALA A 144 -2.38 5.51 11.57
CA ALA A 144 -1.59 5.79 12.75
C ALA A 144 -1.81 7.24 13.21
N GLU A 145 -1.49 7.50 14.47
CA GLU A 145 -1.53 8.81 15.09
C GLU A 145 -0.46 9.74 14.50
N TYR A 146 -0.76 11.04 14.46
CA TYR A 146 0.13 12.08 13.92
C TYR A 146 1.57 11.97 14.42
N HIS A 147 1.76 11.82 15.73
CA HIS A 147 3.10 11.80 16.32
C HIS A 147 3.88 10.53 15.95
N VAL A 148 3.19 9.42 15.68
CA VAL A 148 3.82 8.18 15.22
C VAL A 148 4.24 8.32 13.77
N LEU A 149 3.36 8.86 12.92
CA LEU A 149 3.67 9.16 11.52
C LEU A 149 4.86 10.12 11.40
N LYS A 150 4.84 11.21 12.16
CA LYS A 150 5.92 12.21 12.18
C LYS A 150 7.26 11.59 12.53
N ARG A 151 7.32 10.89 13.68
CA ARG A 151 8.54 10.23 14.13
C ARG A 151 9.07 9.27 13.07
N ARG A 152 8.21 8.41 12.51
CA ARG A 152 8.61 7.42 11.49
C ARG A 152 9.13 8.09 10.21
N ARG A 153 8.49 9.17 9.77
CA ARG A 153 8.93 9.95 8.60
C ARG A 153 10.30 10.58 8.84
N GLU A 154 10.46 11.27 9.96
CA GLU A 154 11.70 11.99 10.30
C GLU A 154 12.87 11.03 10.59
N GLU A 155 12.61 9.80 11.05
CA GLU A 155 13.61 8.74 11.20
C GLU A 155 14.02 8.10 9.87
N ARG A 156 13.28 8.35 8.78
CA ARG A 156 13.54 7.78 7.46
C ARG A 156 14.64 8.56 6.77
N ALA A 157 15.84 7.96 6.72
CA ALA A 157 17.05 8.65 6.29
C ALA A 157 17.03 9.19 4.84
N ARG A 158 16.42 8.47 3.89
CA ARG A 158 16.29 8.88 2.48
C ARG A 158 15.26 8.03 1.74
N TYR A 159 14.77 8.57 0.63
CA TYR A 159 13.90 7.92 -0.35
C TYR A 159 14.66 7.69 -1.64
N VAL A 160 14.58 6.49 -2.21
CA VAL A 160 15.05 6.20 -3.57
C VAL A 160 14.05 6.80 -4.55
N THR A 161 14.53 7.61 -5.49
CA THR A 161 13.71 8.18 -6.57
C THR A 161 14.14 7.59 -7.92
N ILE A 162 13.44 7.94 -9.00
CA ILE A 162 13.85 7.57 -10.37
C ILE A 162 15.19 8.20 -10.74
N GLU A 163 15.46 9.42 -10.26
CA GLU A 163 16.61 10.23 -10.68
C GLU A 163 17.74 10.29 -9.62
N GLY A 164 17.55 9.66 -8.45
CA GLY A 164 18.55 9.60 -7.40
C GLY A 164 17.96 9.31 -6.02
N TYR A 165 18.13 10.26 -5.11
CA TYR A 165 17.63 10.17 -3.75
C TYR A 165 16.99 11.48 -3.32
N TRP A 166 15.90 11.37 -2.57
CA TRP A 166 15.24 12.48 -1.91
C TRP A 166 15.45 12.36 -0.39
N GLU A 167 15.74 13.49 0.26
CA GLU A 167 15.76 13.62 1.70
C GLU A 167 14.80 14.74 2.06
N ASP A 168 13.89 14.47 2.98
CA ASP A 168 12.92 15.46 3.43
C ASP A 168 13.66 16.64 4.07
N PRO A 169 13.42 17.89 3.61
CA PRO A 169 14.01 19.05 4.26
C PRO A 169 13.43 19.25 5.68
N PRO A 170 14.12 19.99 6.56
CA PRO A 170 13.60 20.27 7.90
C PRO A 170 12.19 20.88 7.87
N GLY A 171 11.26 20.30 8.63
CA GLY A 171 9.86 20.74 8.70
C GLY A 171 8.93 20.16 7.63
N TYR A 172 9.45 19.38 6.66
CA TYR A 172 8.68 18.86 5.53
C TYR A 172 7.42 18.10 5.95
N PHE A 173 7.49 17.31 7.02
CA PHE A 173 6.34 16.55 7.50
C PHE A 173 5.15 17.46 7.90
N ASP A 174 5.44 18.53 8.62
CA ASP A 174 4.42 19.46 9.09
C ASP A 174 3.95 20.41 7.99
N ASP A 175 4.86 20.76 7.06
CA ASP A 175 4.58 21.74 6.02
C ASP A 175 3.91 21.14 4.78
N ILE A 176 4.18 19.87 4.46
CA ILE A 176 3.74 19.20 3.24
C ILE A 176 3.02 17.88 3.55
N VAL A 177 3.71 16.90 4.16
CA VAL A 177 3.23 15.51 4.26
C VAL A 177 1.89 15.41 4.99
N TYR A 178 1.82 15.90 6.23
CA TYR A 178 0.61 15.75 7.04
C TYR A 178 -0.57 16.60 6.57
N PRO A 179 -0.40 17.90 6.21
CA PRO A 179 -1.48 18.67 5.62
C PRO A 179 -2.07 18.01 4.37
N ASN A 180 -1.21 17.46 3.50
CA ASN A 180 -1.69 16.79 2.29
C ASN A 180 -2.31 15.43 2.58
N TYR A 181 -1.78 14.67 3.54
CA TYR A 181 -2.43 13.45 4.02
C TYR A 181 -3.87 13.74 4.44
N VAL A 182 -4.10 14.76 5.28
CA VAL A 182 -5.45 15.15 5.71
C VAL A 182 -6.30 15.57 4.51
N LYS A 183 -5.79 16.48 3.68
CA LYS A 183 -6.51 17.02 2.52
C LYS A 183 -6.95 15.94 1.54
N PHE A 184 -6.08 15.00 1.19
CA PHE A 184 -6.34 13.99 0.17
C PHE A 184 -6.99 12.72 0.72
N HIS A 185 -7.27 12.64 2.02
CA HIS A 185 -8.02 11.55 2.64
C HIS A 185 -9.32 12.02 3.33
N GLU A 186 -9.58 13.34 3.38
CA GLU A 186 -10.80 13.90 3.97
C GLU A 186 -12.07 13.27 3.38
N HIS A 187 -12.06 12.96 2.08
CA HIS A 187 -13.19 12.33 1.39
C HIS A 187 -13.58 10.96 1.97
N LEU A 188 -12.67 10.25 2.65
CA LEU A 188 -12.97 8.96 3.29
C LEU A 188 -13.82 9.13 4.56
N TYR A 189 -13.83 10.33 5.16
CA TYR A 189 -14.73 10.66 6.27
C TYR A 189 -16.06 11.21 5.77
N THR A 190 -16.05 12.03 4.73
CA THR A 190 -17.26 12.70 4.21
C THR A 190 -18.06 11.83 3.23
N GLY A 191 -17.41 10.85 2.59
CA GLY A 191 -17.98 10.04 1.53
C GLY A 191 -18.17 10.77 0.20
N GLU A 192 -17.59 11.97 0.04
CA GLU A 192 -17.78 12.84 -1.13
C GLU A 192 -17.47 12.15 -2.47
N ARG A 193 -16.58 11.15 -2.44
CA ARG A 193 -16.11 10.43 -3.64
C ARG A 193 -16.68 9.01 -3.76
N GLY A 194 -17.69 8.68 -2.95
CA GLY A 194 -18.38 7.38 -2.98
C GLY A 194 -17.59 6.24 -2.32
N LEU A 195 -16.57 6.57 -1.52
CA LEU A 195 -15.79 5.62 -0.71
C LEU A 195 -15.61 6.21 0.69
N THR A 196 -15.85 5.41 1.72
CA THR A 196 -15.68 5.78 3.12
C THR A 196 -14.79 4.79 3.86
N PHE A 197 -14.36 5.12 5.08
CA PHE A 197 -13.66 4.17 5.94
C PHE A 197 -14.46 2.91 6.27
N ASN A 198 -15.80 2.93 6.20
CA ASN A 198 -16.62 1.75 6.43
C ASN A 198 -16.52 0.73 5.28
N ASP A 199 -16.03 1.16 4.11
CA ASP A 199 -15.80 0.33 2.94
C ASP A 199 -14.36 -0.25 2.91
N LEU A 200 -13.55 0.08 3.93
CA LEU A 200 -12.15 -0.30 4.06
C LEU A 200 -11.94 -1.16 5.31
N ILE A 201 -10.97 -2.05 5.24
CA ILE A 201 -10.45 -2.76 6.41
C ILE A 201 -9.37 -1.87 7.04
N VAL A 202 -9.72 -1.17 8.11
CA VAL A 202 -8.80 -0.24 8.77
C VAL A 202 -7.91 -1.00 9.75
N LEU A 203 -6.59 -0.87 9.56
CA LEU A 203 -5.55 -1.49 10.37
C LEU A 203 -4.89 -0.39 11.21
N GLU A 204 -5.07 -0.42 12.53
CA GLU A 204 -4.56 0.63 13.43
C GLU A 204 -3.20 0.21 14.02
N SER A 205 -2.14 0.86 13.52
CA SER A 205 -0.73 0.48 13.76
C SER A 205 -0.34 0.42 15.25
N GLU A 206 -1.01 1.18 16.10
CA GLU A 206 -0.73 1.27 17.53
C GLU A 206 -1.66 0.41 18.40
N VAL A 207 -2.78 -0.05 17.84
CA VAL A 207 -3.80 -0.80 18.60
C VAL A 207 -3.54 -2.29 18.51
N GLN A 208 -3.13 -2.76 17.33
CA GLN A 208 -2.94 -4.18 17.05
C GLN A 208 -1.48 -4.45 16.62
N PRO A 209 -0.89 -5.57 17.06
CA PRO A 209 0.39 -6.02 16.54
C PRO A 209 0.30 -6.30 15.04
N VAL A 210 1.44 -6.23 14.35
CA VAL A 210 1.52 -6.51 12.91
C VAL A 210 1.00 -7.91 12.57
N ASP A 211 1.19 -8.88 13.47
CA ASP A 211 0.67 -10.24 13.38
C ASP A 211 -0.84 -10.26 13.13
N ASP A 212 -1.61 -9.51 13.93
CA ASP A 212 -3.08 -9.44 13.82
C ASP A 212 -3.51 -8.77 12.51
N HIS A 213 -2.76 -7.75 12.06
CA HIS A 213 -3.00 -7.12 10.76
C HIS A 213 -2.78 -8.09 9.60
N ILE A 214 -1.73 -8.93 9.67
CA ILE A 214 -1.47 -9.96 8.67
C ILE A 214 -2.60 -10.99 8.68
N VAL A 215 -3.00 -11.48 9.85
CA VAL A 215 -4.11 -12.44 9.97
C VAL A 215 -5.39 -11.87 9.38
N THR A 216 -5.74 -10.63 9.74
CA THR A 216 -6.93 -9.94 9.23
C THR A 216 -6.91 -9.82 7.71
N ALA A 217 -5.76 -9.40 7.15
CA ALA A 217 -5.60 -9.31 5.70
C ALA A 217 -5.81 -10.67 5.03
N ILE A 218 -5.17 -11.73 5.54
CA ILE A 218 -5.28 -13.09 4.98
C ILE A 218 -6.69 -13.66 5.09
N ASP A 219 -7.36 -13.48 6.24
CA ASP A 219 -8.72 -13.98 6.41
C ASP A 219 -9.70 -13.35 5.41
N GLU A 220 -9.51 -12.08 5.05
CA GLU A 220 -10.33 -11.43 4.01
C GLU A 220 -10.05 -11.99 2.61
N ILE A 221 -8.80 -12.37 2.31
CA ILE A 221 -8.48 -13.09 1.06
C ILE A 221 -9.24 -14.41 1.00
N LEU A 222 -9.13 -15.20 2.07
CA LEU A 222 -9.72 -16.54 2.14
C LEU A 222 -11.24 -16.46 2.03
N ASN A 223 -11.86 -15.46 2.65
CA ASN A 223 -13.30 -15.20 2.53
C ASN A 223 -13.73 -14.92 1.09
N ILE A 224 -12.89 -14.27 0.28
CA ILE A 224 -13.19 -14.04 -1.14
C ILE A 224 -13.10 -15.35 -1.92
N ILE A 225 -12.03 -16.12 -1.73
CA ILE A 225 -11.84 -17.41 -2.41
C ILE A 225 -13.03 -18.33 -2.10
N ASP A 226 -13.42 -18.45 -0.84
CA ASP A 226 -14.54 -19.29 -0.40
C ASP A 226 -15.90 -18.83 -0.95
N LYS A 227 -16.12 -17.52 -1.15
CA LYS A 227 -17.36 -16.99 -1.74
C LYS A 227 -17.44 -17.26 -3.23
N THR A 228 -16.33 -17.21 -3.95
CA THR A 228 -16.28 -17.50 -5.40
C THR A 228 -16.58 -18.97 -5.69
N ASN A 229 -16.33 -19.86 -4.73
CA ASN A 229 -16.57 -21.31 -4.85
C ASN A 229 -18.04 -21.73 -4.57
N LYS A 230 -18.95 -20.81 -4.23
CA LYS A 230 -20.36 -21.09 -3.93
C LYS A 230 -21.29 -20.63 -5.06
#